data_AF-A0A2D7U8R4-F1
#
_entry.id   AF-A0A2D7U8R4-F1
#
_cell.length_a   1.000
_cell.length_b   1.000
_cell.length_c   1.000
_cell.angle_alpha   90.00
_cell.angle_beta   90.00
_cell.angle_gamma   90.00
#
_symmetry.space_group_name_H-M   'P 1'
#
loop_
_entity.id
_entity.type
_entity.pdbx_description
1 polymer ?
#
loop_
_entity_poly.entity_id
_entity_poly.type
_entity_poly.pdbx_seq_one_letter_code
_entity_poly.pdbx_strand_id
1 'polypeptide(L)'
;MHKDIIFFIFFISAQDGIISSEELNKTKELLKTYASNLGINMIPDDEFDVILEKFFKSEVQFDECFEKVNNNNIELVLHIARLVATSDGLEIRENIAFDRALKYAGCSYNDIEKWEKLFS
;
A
#
# COMPACT_ATOMS: atom_id res chain seq x y z
N MET A 1 5.51 10.04 -6.79
CA MET A 1 5.49 8.64 -7.25
C MET A 1 5.67 7.67 -6.09
N HIS A 2 6.86 7.52 -5.51
CA HIS A 2 7.07 6.62 -4.36
C HIS A 2 6.28 7.03 -3.11
N LYS A 3 6.21 8.35 -2.84
CA LYS A 3 5.37 8.90 -1.76
C LYS A 3 3.90 8.48 -1.91
N ASP A 4 3.35 8.55 -3.12
CA ASP A 4 1.93 8.28 -3.36
C ASP A 4 1.61 6.79 -3.16
N ILE A 5 2.54 5.91 -3.56
CA ILE A 5 2.44 4.46 -3.30
C ILE A 5 2.47 4.18 -1.80
N ILE A 6 3.41 4.77 -1.06
CA ILE A 6 3.47 4.60 0.40
C ILE A 6 2.20 5.13 1.07
N PHE A 7 1.74 6.32 0.67
CA PHE A 7 0.50 6.90 1.19
C PHE A 7 -0.69 5.98 0.96
N PHE A 8 -0.77 5.34 -0.20
CA PHE A 8 -1.85 4.42 -0.51
C PHE A 8 -1.75 3.12 0.31
N ILE A 9 -0.56 2.55 0.46
CA ILE A 9 -0.33 1.37 1.32
C ILE A 9 -0.78 1.69 2.75
N PHE A 10 -0.34 2.82 3.31
CA PHE A 10 -0.74 3.26 4.65
C PHE A 10 -2.19 3.65 4.75
N PHE A 11 -2.80 4.13 3.66
CA PHE A 11 -4.24 4.34 3.65
C PHE A 11 -4.98 3.03 3.90
N ILE A 12 -4.53 1.90 3.32
CA ILE A 12 -5.17 0.61 3.56
C ILE A 12 -4.91 0.11 4.99
N SER A 13 -3.67 0.17 5.45
CA SER A 13 -3.24 -0.31 6.77
C SER A 13 -3.77 0.51 7.94
N ALA A 14 -3.70 1.85 7.88
CA ALA A 14 -3.92 2.70 9.05
C ALA A 14 -5.39 3.04 9.32
N GLN A 15 -6.33 2.15 9.00
CA GLN A 15 -7.76 2.42 9.12
C GLN A 15 -8.25 2.49 10.58
N ASP A 16 -7.47 1.96 11.50
CA ASP A 16 -7.67 2.11 12.94
C ASP A 16 -6.97 3.35 13.53
N GLY A 17 -6.18 4.06 12.72
CA GLY A 17 -5.36 5.21 13.11
C GLY A 17 -3.96 4.85 13.59
N ILE A 18 -3.54 3.59 13.46
CA ILE A 18 -2.24 3.08 13.90
C ILE A 18 -1.56 2.39 12.70
N ILE A 19 -0.24 2.39 12.66
CA ILE A 19 0.53 1.50 11.77
C ILE A 19 1.53 0.78 12.66
N SER A 20 1.55 -0.54 12.63
CA SER A 20 2.45 -1.31 13.50
C SER A 20 3.89 -1.31 13.00
N SER A 21 4.82 -1.73 13.86
CA SER A 21 6.23 -1.83 13.46
C SER A 21 6.43 -2.93 12.40
N GLU A 22 5.67 -4.01 12.49
CA GLU A 22 5.62 -5.10 11.53
C GLU A 22 5.19 -4.59 10.14
N GLU A 23 4.14 -3.79 10.06
CA GLU A 23 3.66 -3.19 8.80
C GLU A 23 4.68 -2.22 8.20
N LEU A 24 5.30 -1.38 9.02
CA LEU A 24 6.35 -0.46 8.56
C LEU A 24 7.54 -1.22 7.99
N ASN A 25 8.02 -2.24 8.70
CA ASN A 25 9.11 -3.09 8.25
C ASN A 25 8.74 -3.83 6.96
N LYS A 26 7.51 -4.36 6.89
CA LYS A 26 7.01 -5.07 5.71
C LYS A 26 6.90 -4.14 4.50
N THR A 27 6.45 -2.90 4.71
CA THR A 27 6.40 -1.88 3.67
C THR A 27 7.79 -1.60 3.11
N LYS A 28 8.79 -1.38 3.98
CA LYS A 28 10.18 -1.16 3.55
C LYS A 28 10.75 -2.35 2.78
N GLU A 29 10.52 -3.57 3.27
CA GLU A 29 10.93 -4.81 2.62
C GLU A 29 10.33 -4.92 1.20
N LEU A 30 9.01 -4.80 1.07
CA LEU A 30 8.32 -4.98 -0.21
C LEU A 30 8.64 -3.87 -1.20
N LEU A 31 8.77 -2.61 -0.76
CA LEU A 31 9.19 -1.52 -1.64
C LEU A 31 10.60 -1.71 -2.17
N LYS A 32 11.51 -2.28 -1.37
CA LYS A 32 12.85 -2.64 -1.82
C LYS A 32 12.82 -3.79 -2.83
N THR A 33 12.00 -4.81 -2.57
CA THR A 33 11.84 -5.98 -3.46
C THR A 33 11.24 -5.60 -4.82
N TYR A 34 10.22 -4.74 -4.83
CA TYR A 34 9.47 -4.37 -6.03
C TYR A 34 9.83 -3.00 -6.60
N ALA A 35 10.91 -2.36 -6.14
CA ALA A 35 11.32 -1.02 -6.56
C ALA A 35 11.36 -0.89 -8.10
N SER A 36 12.03 -1.84 -8.76
CA SER A 36 12.15 -1.89 -10.23
C SER A 36 10.80 -2.07 -10.93
N ASN A 37 9.92 -2.93 -10.41
CA ASN A 37 8.59 -3.17 -10.97
C ASN A 37 7.65 -1.96 -10.83
N LEU A 38 7.84 -1.19 -9.76
CA LEU A 38 7.12 0.06 -9.50
C LEU A 38 7.77 1.28 -10.16
N GLY A 39 8.95 1.12 -10.78
CA GLY A 39 9.72 2.20 -11.37
C GLY A 39 10.25 3.22 -10.35
N ILE A 40 10.32 2.86 -9.07
CA ILE A 40 10.79 3.74 -7.99
C ILE A 40 12.24 3.45 -7.62
N ASN A 41 12.92 4.47 -7.11
CA ASN A 41 14.25 4.30 -6.53
C ASN A 41 14.15 3.78 -5.09
N MET A 42 15.27 3.26 -4.57
CA MET A 42 15.38 2.92 -3.16
C MET A 42 15.14 4.16 -2.30
N ILE A 43 14.32 4.01 -1.27
CA ILE A 43 13.89 5.09 -0.40
C ILE A 43 14.75 5.04 0.87
N PRO A 44 15.52 6.10 1.17
CA PRO A 44 16.25 6.21 2.43
C PRO A 44 15.30 6.18 3.64
N ASP A 45 15.78 5.68 4.78
CA ASP A 45 14.97 5.56 6.00
C ASP A 45 14.46 6.93 6.50
N ASP A 46 15.29 7.96 6.44
CA ASP A 46 14.93 9.32 6.81
C ASP A 46 13.83 9.90 5.91
N GLU A 47 13.89 9.62 4.61
CA GLU A 47 12.82 10.01 3.68
C GLU A 47 11.52 9.25 3.97
N PHE A 48 11.61 7.95 4.29
CA PHE A 48 10.46 7.13 4.64
C PHE A 48 9.76 7.65 5.91
N ASP A 49 10.52 7.98 6.94
CA ASP A 49 9.98 8.53 8.20
C ASP A 49 9.29 9.88 7.96
N VAL A 50 9.86 10.74 7.11
CA VAL A 50 9.22 11.99 6.68
C VAL A 50 7.90 11.74 5.93
N ILE A 51 7.82 10.69 5.11
CA ILE A 51 6.59 10.30 4.41
C ILE A 51 5.54 9.81 5.41
N LEU A 52 5.93 8.96 6.36
CA LEU A 52 5.07 8.46 7.43
C LEU A 52 4.47 9.60 8.26
N GLU A 53 5.30 10.56 8.70
CA GLU A 53 4.79 11.73 9.43
C GLU A 53 3.81 12.55 8.61
N LYS A 54 4.10 12.74 7.32
CA LYS A 54 3.22 13.48 6.41
C LYS A 54 1.90 12.76 6.21
N PHE A 55 1.89 11.42 6.22
CA PHE A 55 0.67 10.62 6.11
C PHE A 55 -0.26 10.88 7.31
N PHE A 56 0.25 10.79 8.54
CA PHE A 56 -0.59 11.05 9.73
C PHE A 56 -1.06 12.50 9.86
N LYS A 57 -0.35 13.46 9.25
CA LYS A 57 -0.75 14.89 9.20
C LYS A 57 -1.63 15.22 7.98
N SER A 58 -1.89 14.26 7.11
CA SER A 58 -2.57 14.48 5.83
C SER A 58 -4.08 14.32 5.98
N GLU A 59 -4.83 15.19 5.31
CA GLU A 59 -6.29 15.10 5.16
C GLU A 59 -6.71 14.51 3.79
N VAL A 60 -5.73 14.01 3.02
CA VAL A 60 -5.94 13.42 1.69
C VAL A 60 -6.96 12.28 1.77
N GLN A 61 -7.95 12.35 0.89
CA GLN A 61 -9.02 11.37 0.80
C GLN A 61 -8.63 10.15 -0.04
N PHE A 62 -9.37 9.04 0.14
CA PHE A 62 -9.13 7.80 -0.61
C PHE A 62 -9.02 8.03 -2.12
N ASP A 63 -9.99 8.72 -2.69
CA ASP A 63 -10.11 8.92 -4.15
C ASP A 63 -8.86 9.66 -4.69
N GLU A 64 -8.37 10.67 -3.95
CA GLU A 64 -7.16 11.41 -4.30
C GLU A 64 -5.88 10.57 -4.19
N CYS A 65 -5.79 9.69 -3.19
CA CYS A 65 -4.69 8.74 -3.07
C CYS A 65 -4.72 7.73 -4.22
N PHE A 66 -5.90 7.17 -4.52
CA PHE A 66 -6.09 6.16 -5.54
C PHE A 66 -5.74 6.69 -6.93
N GLU A 67 -6.23 7.88 -7.32
CA GLU A 67 -5.91 8.49 -8.63
C GLU A 67 -4.40 8.63 -8.88
N LYS A 68 -3.63 8.96 -7.84
CA LYS A 68 -2.18 9.12 -7.93
C LYS A 68 -1.45 7.80 -8.15
N VAL A 69 -1.96 6.70 -7.60
CA VAL A 69 -1.35 5.37 -7.76
C VAL A 69 -1.88 4.60 -8.96
N ASN A 70 -3.09 4.90 -9.44
CA ASN A 70 -3.74 4.21 -10.56
C ASN A 70 -2.96 4.31 -11.88
N ASN A 71 -2.13 5.33 -12.05
CA ASN A 71 -1.24 5.46 -13.21
C ASN A 71 0.01 4.55 -13.14
N ASN A 72 0.20 3.81 -12.04
CA ASN A 72 1.27 2.82 -11.88
C ASN A 72 0.70 1.41 -12.12
N ASN A 73 1.52 0.39 -11.88
CA ASN A 73 1.06 -0.99 -11.81
C ASN A 73 0.15 -1.19 -10.58
N ILE A 74 -1.13 -0.83 -10.72
CA ILE A 74 -2.11 -0.82 -9.64
C ILE A 74 -2.30 -2.20 -9.01
N GLU A 75 -2.21 -3.27 -9.81
CA GLU A 75 -2.29 -4.65 -9.35
C GLU A 75 -1.16 -4.97 -8.35
N LEU A 76 0.07 -4.57 -8.68
CA LEU A 76 1.22 -4.74 -7.78
C LEU A 76 1.09 -3.87 -6.53
N VAL A 77 0.62 -2.62 -6.66
CA VAL A 77 0.40 -1.74 -5.50
C VAL A 77 -0.66 -2.32 -4.56
N LEU A 78 -1.77 -2.84 -5.09
CA LEU A 78 -2.80 -3.53 -4.31
C LEU A 78 -2.26 -4.80 -3.66
N HIS A 79 -1.45 -5.58 -4.38
CA HIS A 79 -0.80 -6.75 -3.83
C HIS A 79 0.09 -6.41 -2.63
N ILE A 80 0.95 -5.38 -2.78
CA ILE A 80 1.82 -4.90 -1.69
C ILE A 80 0.97 -4.40 -0.52
N ALA A 81 -0.04 -3.56 -0.76
CA ALA A 81 -0.89 -3.01 0.29
C ALA A 81 -1.58 -4.11 1.11
N ARG A 82 -2.06 -5.18 0.45
CA ARG A 82 -2.60 -6.34 1.14
C ARG A 82 -1.55 -7.04 1.98
N LEU A 83 -0.38 -7.33 1.43
CA LEU A 83 0.68 -8.03 2.16
C LEU A 83 1.10 -7.26 3.41
N VAL A 84 1.16 -5.92 3.33
CA VAL A 84 1.43 -5.06 4.48
C VAL A 84 0.30 -5.16 5.52
N ALA A 85 -0.94 -4.88 5.15
CA ALA A 85 -2.08 -4.91 6.09
C ALA A 85 -2.33 -6.31 6.69
N THR A 86 -1.84 -7.39 6.06
CA THR A 86 -1.93 -8.75 6.63
C THR A 86 -0.73 -9.14 7.50
N SER A 87 0.29 -8.28 7.65
CA SER A 87 1.58 -8.66 8.22
C SER A 87 1.59 -8.83 9.75
N ASP A 88 0.72 -8.11 10.45
CA ASP A 88 0.43 -8.22 11.89
C ASP A 88 -0.99 -8.72 12.19
N GLY A 89 -1.85 -8.74 11.17
CA GLY A 89 -3.17 -9.34 11.20
C GLY A 89 -4.19 -8.40 10.60
N LEU A 90 -4.87 -8.84 9.54
CA LEU A 90 -5.79 -7.96 8.80
C LEU A 90 -7.05 -7.65 9.61
N GLU A 91 -7.17 -6.41 10.07
CA GLU A 91 -8.33 -5.92 10.78
C GLU A 91 -9.54 -5.74 9.85
N ILE A 92 -10.75 -5.76 10.41
CA ILE A 92 -11.99 -5.64 9.62
C ILE A 92 -12.00 -4.33 8.80
N ARG A 93 -11.48 -3.24 9.38
CA ARG A 93 -11.47 -1.93 8.72
C ARG A 93 -10.49 -1.85 7.55
N GLU A 94 -9.31 -2.43 7.69
CA GLU A 94 -8.33 -2.58 6.60
C GLU A 94 -8.91 -3.42 5.47
N ASN A 95 -9.61 -4.52 5.82
CA ASN A 95 -10.25 -5.37 4.83
C ASN A 95 -11.35 -4.63 4.04
N ILE A 96 -12.14 -3.79 4.71
CA ILE A 96 -13.15 -2.92 4.05
C ILE A 96 -12.46 -1.90 3.12
N ALA A 97 -11.37 -1.26 3.59
CA ALA A 97 -10.63 -0.32 2.77
C ALA A 97 -10.00 -0.99 1.54
N PHE A 98 -9.47 -2.21 1.72
CA PHE A 98 -8.91 -3.01 0.64
C PHE A 98 -9.98 -3.46 -0.36
N ASP A 99 -11.15 -3.93 0.08
CA ASP A 99 -12.27 -4.26 -0.79
C ASP A 99 -12.75 -3.05 -1.61
N ARG A 100 -12.81 -1.86 -0.99
CA ARG A 100 -13.10 -0.61 -1.71
C ARG A 100 -12.05 -0.34 -2.80
N ALA A 101 -10.77 -0.55 -2.49
CA ALA A 101 -9.68 -0.36 -3.45
C ALA A 101 -9.73 -1.33 -4.63
N LEU A 102 -10.04 -2.61 -4.39
CA LEU A 102 -10.26 -3.58 -5.45
C LEU A 102 -11.39 -3.13 -6.38
N LYS A 103 -12.53 -2.72 -5.82
CA LYS A 103 -13.68 -2.26 -6.59
C LYS A 103 -13.36 -1.03 -7.45
N TYR A 104 -12.62 -0.06 -6.90
CA TYR A 104 -12.18 1.13 -7.64
C TYR A 104 -11.22 0.77 -8.79
N ALA A 105 -10.37 -0.23 -8.60
CA ALA A 105 -9.47 -0.73 -9.64
C ALA A 105 -10.16 -1.66 -10.66
N GLY A 106 -11.44 -2.01 -10.46
CA GLY A 106 -12.11 -3.01 -11.28
C GLY A 106 -11.62 -4.44 -11.05
N CYS A 107 -10.95 -4.69 -9.92
CA CYS A 107 -10.42 -5.99 -9.52
C CYS A 107 -11.37 -6.70 -8.53
N SER A 108 -11.06 -7.97 -8.26
CA SER A 108 -11.79 -8.81 -7.30
C SER A 108 -10.83 -9.64 -6.46
N TYR A 109 -11.35 -10.27 -5.41
CA TYR A 109 -10.56 -11.21 -4.61
C TYR A 109 -10.01 -12.40 -5.42
N ASN A 110 -10.63 -12.77 -6.55
CA ASN A 110 -10.12 -13.84 -7.42
C ASN A 110 -8.82 -13.45 -8.13
N ASP A 111 -8.54 -12.15 -8.26
CA ASP A 111 -7.33 -11.65 -8.90
C ASP A 111 -6.12 -11.76 -7.96
N ILE A 112 -6.37 -11.83 -6.65
CA ILE A 112 -5.34 -11.99 -5.62
C ILE A 112 -4.56 -13.29 -5.79
N GLU A 113 -5.24 -14.42 -6.01
CA GLU A 113 -4.55 -15.71 -6.24
C GLU A 113 -3.66 -15.67 -7.50
N LYS A 114 -4.03 -14.85 -8.49
CA LYS A 114 -3.21 -14.66 -9.68
C LYS A 114 -1.98 -13.82 -9.33
N TRP A 115 -2.15 -12.74 -8.57
CA TRP A 115 -1.05 -11.88 -8.13
C TRP A 115 -0.04 -12.62 -7.28
N GLU A 116 -0.50 -13.49 -6.36
CA GLU A 116 0.39 -14.35 -5.57
C GLU A 116 1.27 -15.25 -6.43
N LYS A 117 0.82 -15.66 -7.62
CA LYS A 117 1.63 -16.44 -8.58
C LYS A 117 2.50 -15.59 -9.49
N LEU A 118 2.05 -14.36 -9.79
CA LEU A 118 2.74 -13.45 -10.70
C LEU A 118 3.87 -12.69 -10.00
N PHE A 119 3.74 -12.45 -8.69
CA PHE A 119 4.67 -11.66 -7.89
C PHE A 119 5.43 -12.48 -6.83
N SER A 120 5.21 -13.80 -6.75
CA SER A 120 6.03 -14.74 -5.97
C SER A 120 7.45 -14.89 -6.49
#